data_AF-A0A9E5K048-F1
#
_entry.id   AF-A0A9E5K048-F1
#
_cell.length_a   1.000
_cell.length_b   1.000
_cell.length_c   1.000
_cell.angle_alpha   90.00
_cell.angle_beta   90.00
_cell.angle_gamma   90.00
#
_symmetry.space_group_name_H-M   'P 1'
#
loop_
_entity.id
_entity.type
_entity.pdbx_description
1 polymer ?
#
loop_
_entity_poly.entity_id
_entity_poly.type
_entity_poly.pdbx_seq_one_letter_code
_entity_poly.pdbx_strand_id
1 'polypeptide(L)'
;MSELRRSLGVADAVVIGAGSMLGAGVFAVWGPAADAAGTWLLLGLAIAGVVAFCNATSSAQLAARHPESGGTYVYAREELSAFWGHVAGWGFVVGKTASCAAMALTAGAYIWPERRVLIANLAVMAVFSVNLGGLSRTVRVTRWLLVITMTTIVV
;
A
#
# COMPACT_ATOMS: atom_id res chain seq x y z
N MET A 1 -17.83 -18.70 14.77
CA MET A 1 -16.88 -17.72 14.18
C MET A 1 -16.86 -17.98 12.68
N SER A 2 -17.13 -16.98 11.84
CA SER A 2 -17.07 -17.15 10.38
C SER A 2 -15.61 -17.30 9.95
N GLU A 3 -15.22 -18.48 9.46
CA GLU A 3 -13.88 -18.67 8.88
C GLU A 3 -13.70 -17.76 7.66
N LEU A 4 -12.57 -17.06 7.61
CA LEU A 4 -12.23 -16.24 6.45
C LEU A 4 -11.98 -17.16 5.25
N ARG A 5 -12.81 -17.02 4.21
CA ARG A 5 -12.69 -17.84 3.00
C ARG A 5 -11.44 -17.45 2.20
N ARG A 6 -10.46 -18.34 2.09
CA ARG A 6 -9.31 -18.20 1.17
C ARG A 6 -9.84 -18.14 -0.26
N SER A 7 -9.86 -16.94 -0.82
CA SER A 7 -10.39 -16.65 -2.16
C SER A 7 -9.34 -16.12 -3.14
N LEU A 8 -8.12 -15.86 -2.67
CA LEU A 8 -7.02 -15.31 -3.47
C LEU A 8 -5.88 -16.32 -3.59
N GLY A 9 -5.40 -16.52 -4.82
CA GLY A 9 -4.19 -17.30 -5.09
C GLY A 9 -2.91 -16.47 -4.93
N VAL A 10 -1.75 -17.11 -5.11
CA VAL A 10 -0.44 -16.42 -5.04
C VAL A 10 -0.33 -15.35 -6.13
N ALA A 11 -0.76 -15.66 -7.35
CA ALA A 11 -0.75 -14.69 -8.45
C ALA A 11 -1.61 -13.46 -8.13
N ASP A 12 -2.81 -13.65 -7.57
CA ASP A 12 -3.67 -12.53 -7.16
C ASP A 12 -3.01 -11.70 -6.05
N ALA A 13 -2.36 -12.36 -5.09
CA ALA A 13 -1.64 -11.69 -4.00
C ALA A 13 -0.46 -10.85 -4.52
N VAL A 14 0.31 -11.36 -5.48
CA VAL A 14 1.41 -10.63 -6.13
C VAL A 14 0.87 -9.40 -6.88
N VAL A 15 -0.20 -9.58 -7.66
CA VAL A 15 -0.85 -8.49 -8.40
C VAL A 15 -1.36 -7.41 -7.45
N ILE A 16 -2.06 -7.79 -6.39
CA ILE A 16 -2.58 -6.83 -5.40
C ILE A 16 -1.42 -6.11 -4.68
N GLY A 17 -0.37 -6.85 -4.32
CA GLY A 17 0.83 -6.29 -3.68
C GLY A 17 1.54 -5.28 -4.57
N ALA A 18 1.84 -5.66 -5.82
CA ALA A 18 2.48 -4.79 -6.80
C ALA A 18 1.65 -3.53 -7.09
N GLY A 19 0.32 -3.67 -7.24
CA GLY A 19 -0.58 -2.54 -7.48
C GLY A 19 -0.62 -1.58 -6.30
N SER A 20 -0.56 -2.12 -5.08
CA SER A 20 -0.49 -1.32 -3.87
C SER A 20 0.85 -0.59 -3.71
N MET A 21 1.96 -1.16 -4.19
CA MET A 21 3.30 -0.54 -4.14
C MET A 21 3.47 0.54 -5.20
N LEU A 22 3.04 0.29 -6.44
CA LEU A 22 3.15 1.25 -7.54
C LEU A 22 2.28 2.48 -7.26
N GLY A 23 1.00 2.25 -6.92
CA GLY A 23 0.06 3.21 -6.33
C GLY A 23 0.28 4.68 -6.68
N ALA A 24 0.15 5.57 -5.68
CA ALA A 24 0.52 6.98 -5.84
C ALA A 24 2.01 7.25 -5.54
N GLY A 25 2.71 6.28 -4.95
CA GLY A 25 4.10 6.44 -4.51
C GLY A 25 5.03 6.76 -5.68
N VAL A 26 4.93 6.00 -6.77
CA VAL A 26 5.70 6.25 -7.99
C VAL A 26 5.37 7.61 -8.62
N PHE A 27 4.18 8.17 -8.44
CA PHE A 27 3.84 9.45 -9.06
C PHE A 27 4.25 10.65 -8.21
N ALA A 28 4.32 10.52 -6.88
CA ALA A 28 4.59 11.65 -6.00
C ALA A 28 6.03 11.72 -5.46
N VAL A 29 6.76 10.60 -5.40
CA VAL A 29 8.00 10.53 -4.60
C VAL A 29 9.24 11.07 -5.31
N TRP A 30 9.28 11.06 -6.64
CA TRP A 30 10.53 11.33 -7.39
C TRP A 30 11.02 12.77 -7.28
N GLY A 31 10.14 13.77 -7.35
CA GLY A 31 10.51 15.18 -7.23
C GLY A 31 11.21 15.48 -5.90
N PRO A 32 10.53 15.24 -4.75
CA PRO A 32 11.14 15.43 -3.43
C PRO A 32 12.39 14.57 -3.20
N ALA A 33 12.43 13.35 -3.74
CA ALA A 33 13.60 12.49 -3.63
C ALA A 33 14.78 13.03 -4.45
N ALA A 34 14.54 13.54 -5.66
CA ALA A 34 15.56 14.16 -6.50
C ALA A 34 16.08 15.47 -5.88
N ASP A 35 15.20 16.28 -5.29
CA ASP A 35 15.59 17.50 -4.58
C ASP A 35 16.48 17.20 -3.35
N ALA A 36 16.16 16.11 -2.62
CA ALA A 36 16.92 15.72 -1.44
C ALA A 36 18.24 15.00 -1.76
N ALA A 37 18.26 14.11 -2.75
CA ALA A 37 19.41 13.26 -3.05
C ALA A 37 20.27 13.76 -4.22
N GLY A 38 19.72 14.60 -5.10
CA GLY A 38 20.39 15.08 -6.30
C GLY A 38 20.94 13.94 -7.16
N THR A 39 22.23 14.00 -7.46
CA THR A 39 22.96 12.96 -8.21
C THR A 39 22.99 11.60 -7.50
N TRP A 40 22.77 11.56 -6.20
CA TRP A 40 22.74 10.32 -5.40
C TRP A 40 21.39 9.61 -5.42
N LEU A 41 20.39 10.11 -6.17
CA LEU A 41 19.05 9.54 -6.22
C LEU A 41 19.05 8.03 -6.52
N LEU A 42 19.85 7.58 -7.50
CA LEU A 42 19.92 6.16 -7.86
C LEU A 42 20.57 5.31 -6.76
N LEU A 43 21.58 5.85 -6.07
CA LEU A 43 22.19 5.15 -4.94
C LEU A 43 21.21 5.06 -3.77
N GLY A 44 20.50 6.15 -3.47
CA GLY A 44 19.43 6.16 -2.46
C GLY A 44 18.33 5.16 -2.78
N LEU A 45 17.92 5.07 -4.05
CA LEU A 45 16.96 4.10 -4.54
C LEU A 45 17.46 2.66 -4.37
N ALA A 46 18.73 2.39 -4.68
CA ALA A 46 19.33 1.07 -4.49
C ALA A 46 19.33 0.66 -3.00
N ILE A 47 19.69 1.58 -2.10
CA ILE A 47 19.65 1.34 -0.65
C ILE A 47 18.21 1.07 -0.18
N ALA A 48 17.24 1.88 -0.62
CA ALA A 48 15.84 1.67 -0.32
C ALA A 48 15.34 0.29 -0.80
N GLY A 49 15.78 -0.14 -1.98
CA GLY A 49 15.49 -1.47 -2.53
C GLY A 49 16.02 -2.61 -1.66
N VAL A 50 17.26 -2.50 -1.17
CA VAL A 50 17.84 -3.49 -0.24
C VAL A 50 17.05 -3.55 1.06
N VAL A 51 16.71 -2.41 1.65
CA VAL A 51 15.90 -2.34 2.88
C VAL A 51 14.53 -2.97 2.66
N ALA A 52 13.87 -2.66 1.55
CA ALA A 52 12.58 -3.25 1.19
C ALA A 52 12.67 -4.78 1.01
N PHE A 53 13.75 -5.28 0.38
CA PHE A 53 13.97 -6.71 0.19
C PHE A 53 14.16 -7.45 1.52
N CYS A 54 14.97 -6.90 2.44
CA CYS A 54 15.15 -7.45 3.78
C CYS A 54 13.82 -7.50 4.55
N ASN A 55 13.02 -6.43 4.47
CA ASN A 55 11.70 -6.40 5.10
C ASN A 55 10.74 -7.43 4.49
N ALA A 56 10.71 -7.56 3.16
CA ALA A 56 9.83 -8.50 2.47
C ALA A 56 10.16 -9.96 2.80
N THR A 57 11.44 -10.32 2.83
CA THR A 57 11.88 -11.69 3.14
C THR A 57 11.60 -12.05 4.60
N SER A 58 11.91 -11.16 5.55
CA SER A 58 11.56 -11.35 6.96
C SER A 58 10.04 -11.50 7.17
N SER A 59 9.24 -10.63 6.53
CA SER A 59 7.78 -10.70 6.60
C SER A 59 7.22 -11.99 6.00
N ALA A 60 7.81 -12.49 4.90
CA ALA A 60 7.40 -13.74 4.27
C ALA A 60 7.68 -14.96 5.16
N GLN A 61 8.82 -14.97 5.87
CA GLN A 61 9.16 -16.02 6.83
C GLN A 61 8.18 -16.02 8.02
N LEU A 62 7.84 -14.84 8.55
CA LEU A 62 6.86 -14.70 9.62
C LEU A 62 5.46 -15.12 9.15
N ALA A 63 5.04 -14.75 7.95
CA ALA A 63 3.76 -15.17 7.37
C ALA A 63 3.66 -16.68 7.18
N ALA A 64 4.78 -17.34 6.84
CA ALA A 64 4.84 -18.80 6.72
C ALA A 64 4.77 -19.52 8.07
N ARG A 65 5.33 -18.91 9.13
CA ARG A 65 5.28 -19.43 10.50
C ARG A 65 3.94 -19.20 11.19
N HIS A 66 3.33 -18.04 10.94
CA HIS A 66 2.09 -17.58 11.56
C HIS A 66 1.01 -17.37 10.48
N PRO A 67 0.39 -18.45 9.95
CA PRO A 67 -0.57 -18.39 8.85
C PRO A 67 -1.97 -17.93 9.30
N GLU A 68 -2.01 -16.89 10.12
CA GLU A 68 -3.24 -16.30 10.66
C GLU A 68 -3.51 -14.92 10.04
N SER A 69 -4.78 -14.55 9.97
CA SER A 69 -5.16 -13.21 9.53
C SER A 69 -4.81 -12.17 10.60
N GLY A 70 -3.91 -11.25 10.28
CA GLY A 70 -3.60 -10.09 11.12
C GLY A 70 -2.24 -9.44 10.87
N GLY A 71 -1.38 -10.07 10.06
CA GLY A 71 -0.14 -9.45 9.57
C GLY A 71 0.79 -9.02 10.70
N THR A 72 1.32 -7.80 10.62
CA THR A 72 2.32 -7.28 11.57
C THR A 72 1.83 -7.26 13.02
N TYR A 73 0.52 -7.14 13.26
CA TYR A 73 -0.05 -7.26 14.60
C TYR A 73 0.17 -8.66 15.19
N VAL A 74 -0.14 -9.71 14.43
CA VAL A 74 0.02 -11.10 14.86
C VAL A 74 1.51 -11.40 15.04
N TYR A 75 2.35 -11.01 14.07
CA TYR A 75 3.78 -11.30 14.14
C TYR A 75 4.43 -10.70 15.39
N ALA A 76 4.13 -9.43 15.72
CA ALA A 76 4.67 -8.79 16.91
C ALA A 76 4.05 -9.34 18.21
N ARG A 77 2.79 -9.78 18.18
CA ARG A 77 2.15 -10.41 19.35
C ARG A 77 2.81 -11.74 19.70
N GLU A 78 3.06 -12.58 18.69
CA GLU A 78 3.59 -13.93 18.89
C GLU A 78 5.10 -13.93 19.18
N GLU A 79 5.89 -13.08 18.52
CA GLU A 79 7.36 -13.09 18.65
C GLU A 79 7.90 -12.17 19.77
N LEU A 80 7.12 -11.17 20.21
CA LEU A 80 7.57 -10.18 21.21
C LEU A 80 6.67 -10.17 22.46
N SER A 81 5.48 -9.58 22.36
CA SER A 81 4.48 -9.55 23.42
C SER A 81 3.16 -8.93 22.95
N ALA A 82 2.09 -9.10 23.73
CA ALA A 82 0.78 -8.50 23.46
C ALA A 82 0.81 -6.96 23.33
N PHE A 83 1.67 -6.28 24.10
CA PHE A 83 1.85 -4.84 24.01
C PHE A 83 2.42 -4.43 22.65
N TRP A 84 3.49 -5.10 22.20
CA TRP A 84 4.12 -4.83 20.90
C TRP A 84 3.21 -5.19 19.73
N GLY A 85 2.40 -6.24 19.88
CA GLY A 85 1.30 -6.53 18.96
C GLY A 85 0.37 -5.32 18.79
N HIS A 86 -0.13 -4.77 19.91
CA HIS A 86 -1.02 -3.60 19.89
C HIS A 86 -0.39 -2.37 19.22
N VAL A 87 0.86 -2.06 19.56
CA VAL A 87 1.60 -0.95 18.95
C VAL A 87 1.75 -1.15 17.43
N ALA A 88 2.12 -2.36 17.00
CA ALA A 88 2.25 -2.69 15.58
C ALA A 88 0.90 -2.60 14.84
N GLY A 89 -0.19 -3.04 15.47
CA GLY A 89 -1.54 -2.95 14.91
C GLY A 89 -2.01 -1.51 14.73
N TRP A 90 -1.90 -0.68 15.78
CA TRP A 90 -2.27 0.73 15.70
C TRP A 90 -1.37 1.52 14.75
N GLY A 91 -0.06 1.24 14.75
CA GLY A 91 0.87 1.82 13.78
C GLY A 91 0.49 1.49 12.34
N PHE A 92 0.04 0.26 12.08
CA PHE A 92 -0.44 -0.15 10.76
C PHE A 92 -1.71 0.61 10.35
N VAL A 93 -2.70 0.73 11.23
CA VAL A 93 -3.95 1.47 10.96
C VAL A 93 -3.66 2.94 10.67
N VAL A 94 -2.87 3.60 11.51
CA VAL A 94 -2.48 5.00 11.33
C VAL A 94 -1.71 5.17 10.02
N GLY A 95 -0.74 4.31 9.75
CA GLY A 95 0.07 4.35 8.53
C GLY A 95 -0.77 4.17 7.26
N LYS A 96 -1.72 3.24 7.25
CA LYS A 96 -2.66 3.06 6.12
C LYS A 96 -3.59 4.25 5.95
N THR A 97 -4.03 4.87 7.04
CA THR A 97 -4.88 6.08 7.01
C THR A 97 -4.11 7.27 6.42
N ALA A 98 -2.88 7.50 6.88
CA ALA A 98 -1.99 8.51 6.31
C ALA A 98 -1.69 8.24 4.83
N SER A 99 -1.50 6.99 4.45
CA SER A 99 -1.30 6.57 3.05
C SER A 99 -2.50 6.93 2.19
N CYS A 100 -3.73 6.66 2.64
CA CYS A 100 -4.95 7.05 1.93
C CYS A 100 -5.04 8.56 1.73
N ALA A 101 -4.74 9.35 2.77
CA ALA A 101 -4.73 10.81 2.68
C ALA A 101 -3.67 11.31 1.68
N ALA A 102 -2.45 10.77 1.74
CA ALA A 102 -1.39 11.11 0.79
C ALA A 102 -1.80 10.76 -0.65
N MET A 103 -2.35 9.57 -0.89
CA MET A 103 -2.84 9.16 -2.21
C MET A 103 -3.92 10.09 -2.76
N ALA A 104 -4.90 10.45 -1.93
CA ALA A 104 -5.98 11.34 -2.32
C ALA A 104 -5.49 12.75 -2.65
N LEU A 105 -4.54 13.27 -1.85
CA LEU A 105 -3.90 14.56 -2.10
C LEU A 105 -3.07 14.56 -3.37
N THR A 106 -2.34 13.48 -3.66
CA THR A 106 -1.63 13.30 -4.93
C THR A 106 -2.61 13.36 -6.11
N ALA A 107 -3.72 12.61 -6.05
CA ALA A 107 -4.75 12.67 -7.09
C ALA A 107 -5.29 14.10 -7.27
N GLY A 108 -5.54 14.81 -6.16
CA GLY A 108 -5.95 16.22 -6.21
C GLY A 108 -4.91 17.14 -6.86
N ALA A 109 -3.63 16.93 -6.59
CA ALA A 109 -2.55 17.71 -7.18
C ALA A 109 -2.43 17.51 -8.70
N TYR A 110 -2.71 16.30 -9.21
CA TYR A 110 -2.67 16.02 -10.65
C TYR A 110 -3.93 16.45 -11.40
N ILE A 111 -5.11 16.33 -10.79
CA ILE A 111 -6.39 16.63 -11.45
C ILE A 111 -6.72 18.12 -11.41
N TRP A 112 -6.61 18.73 -10.22
CA TRP A 112 -6.96 20.14 -10.03
C TRP A 112 -6.14 20.75 -8.88
N PRO A 113 -4.92 21.27 -9.18
CA PRO A 113 -4.00 21.79 -8.16
C PRO A 113 -4.61 22.85 -7.23
N GLU A 114 -5.37 23.80 -7.78
CA GLU A 114 -5.98 24.92 -7.04
C GLU A 114 -7.06 24.46 -6.07
N ARG A 115 -7.68 23.29 -6.32
CA ARG A 115 -8.73 22.69 -5.48
C ARG A 115 -8.35 21.31 -4.96
N ARG A 116 -7.05 21.06 -4.75
CA ARG A 116 -6.50 19.74 -4.37
C ARG A 116 -7.23 19.05 -3.21
N VAL A 117 -7.59 19.81 -2.15
CA VAL A 117 -8.26 19.25 -0.97
C VAL A 117 -9.69 18.80 -1.28
N LEU A 118 -10.39 19.54 -2.14
CA LEU A 118 -11.73 19.17 -2.58
C LEU A 118 -11.69 17.86 -3.38
N ILE A 119 -10.79 17.77 -4.35
CA ILE A 119 -10.64 16.55 -5.16
C ILE A 119 -10.22 15.36 -4.30
N ALA A 120 -9.29 15.55 -3.35
CA ALA A 120 -8.89 14.51 -2.42
C ALA A 120 -10.08 13.97 -1.60
N ASN A 121 -10.89 14.85 -1.03
CA ASN A 121 -12.08 14.45 -0.27
C ASN A 121 -13.10 13.72 -1.15
N LEU A 122 -13.35 14.20 -2.37
CA LEU A 122 -14.23 13.55 -3.34
C LEU A 122 -13.72 12.15 -3.70
N ALA A 123 -12.41 12.00 -3.92
CA ALA A 123 -11.78 10.72 -4.22
C ALA A 123 -11.94 9.73 -3.06
N VAL A 124 -11.70 10.17 -1.82
CA VAL A 124 -11.93 9.34 -0.62
C VAL A 124 -13.39 8.92 -0.52
N MET A 125 -14.34 9.84 -0.70
CA MET A 125 -15.77 9.54 -0.66
C MET A 125 -16.21 8.57 -1.76
N ALA A 126 -15.66 8.72 -2.97
CA ALA A 126 -15.92 7.81 -4.08
C ALA A 126 -15.42 6.39 -3.76
N VAL A 127 -14.18 6.25 -3.29
CA VAL A 127 -13.60 4.96 -2.89
C VAL A 127 -14.37 4.36 -1.72
N PHE A 128 -14.75 5.16 -0.72
CA PHE A 128 -15.57 4.71 0.40
C PHE A 128 -16.92 4.17 -0.08
N SER A 129 -17.60 4.90 -0.98
CA SER A 129 -18.88 4.48 -1.57
C SER A 129 -18.76 3.18 -2.35
N VAL A 130 -17.67 2.98 -3.11
CA VAL A 130 -17.38 1.71 -3.80
C VAL A 130 -17.18 0.57 -2.80
N ASN A 131 -16.51 0.83 -1.67
CA ASN A 131 -16.28 -0.18 -0.64
C ASN A 131 -17.58 -0.62 0.06
N LEU A 132 -18.58 0.27 0.18
CA LEU A 132 -19.90 -0.10 0.69
C LEU A 132 -20.62 -1.14 -0.20
N GLY A 133 -20.27 -1.22 -1.50
CA GLY A 133 -20.80 -2.18 -2.46
C GLY A 133 -20.20 -3.60 -2.39
N GLY A 134 -19.24 -3.85 -1.48
CA GLY A 134 -18.66 -5.17 -1.22
C GLY A 134 -17.26 -5.43 -1.79
N LEU A 135 -16.39 -6.04 -0.97
CA LEU A 135 -14.95 -6.26 -1.22
C LEU A 135 -14.62 -7.08 -2.48
N SER A 136 -15.54 -7.92 -2.97
CA SER A 136 -15.34 -8.71 -4.20
C SER A 136 -15.26 -7.86 -5.47
N ARG A 137 -15.82 -6.64 -5.44
CA ARG A 137 -15.69 -5.66 -6.53
C ARG A 137 -14.37 -4.91 -6.47
N THR A 138 -13.86 -4.62 -5.27
CA THR A 138 -12.58 -3.93 -5.04
C THR A 138 -11.41 -4.68 -5.68
N VAL A 139 -11.33 -6.00 -5.49
CA VAL A 139 -10.25 -6.83 -6.07
C VAL A 139 -10.24 -6.77 -7.61
N ARG A 140 -11.42 -6.78 -8.24
CA ARG A 140 -11.53 -6.70 -9.71
C ARG A 140 -11.08 -5.34 -10.22
N VAL A 141 -11.44 -4.27 -9.52
CA VAL A 141 -11.04 -2.90 -9.87
C VAL A 141 -9.53 -2.70 -9.70
N THR A 142 -8.92 -3.21 -8.63
CA THR A 142 -7.46 -3.15 -8.42
C THR A 142 -6.69 -3.84 -9.55
N ARG A 143 -7.18 -4.98 -10.04
CA ARG A 143 -6.56 -5.70 -11.17
C ARG A 143 -6.55 -4.86 -12.45
N TRP A 144 -7.66 -4.20 -12.77
CA TRP A 144 -7.74 -3.31 -13.94
C TRP A 144 -6.85 -2.07 -13.80
N LEU A 145 -6.83 -1.45 -12.62
CA LEU A 145 -5.97 -0.31 -12.33
C LEU A 145 -4.49 -0.64 -12.53
N LEU A 146 -4.03 -1.80 -12.04
CA LEU A 146 -2.63 -2.21 -12.21
C LEU A 146 -2.26 -2.42 -13.68
N VAL A 147 -3.13 -3.05 -14.47
CA VAL A 147 -2.88 -3.23 -15.91
C VAL A 147 -2.71 -1.86 -16.57
N ILE A 148 -3.60 -0.92 -16.30
CA ILE A 148 -3.53 0.45 -16.84
C ILE A 148 -2.21 1.12 -16.40
N THR A 149 -1.90 1.13 -15.10
CA THR A 149 -0.67 1.76 -14.57
C THR A 149 0.60 1.15 -15.17
N MET A 150 0.68 -0.17 -15.32
CA MET A 150 1.82 -0.82 -15.96
C MET A 150 1.94 -0.41 -17.44
N THR A 151 0.81 -0.28 -18.16
CA THR A 151 0.84 0.21 -19.55
C THR A 151 1.30 1.67 -19.63
N THR A 152 0.85 2.55 -18.73
CA THR A 152 1.26 3.97 -18.73
C THR A 152 2.73 4.18 -18.34
N ILE A 153 3.33 3.27 -17.58
CA ILE A 153 4.76 3.36 -17.21
C ILE A 153 5.68 2.86 -18.33
N VAL A 154 5.20 1.93 -19.15
CA VAL A 154 6.00 1.28 -20.22
C VAL A 154 5.97 2.07 -21.54
N VAL A 155 4.94 2.89 -21.76
CA VAL A 155 4.77 3.78 -22.93
C VAL A 155 5.29 5.18 -22.63
#